data_AF-A0A950KMC1-F1
#
_entry.id   AF-A0A950KMC1-F1
#
_cell.length_a   1.000
_cell.length_b   1.000
_cell.length_c   1.000
_cell.angle_alpha   90.00
_cell.angle_beta   90.00
_cell.angle_gamma   90.00
#
_symmetry.space_group_name_H-M   'P 1'
#
loop_
_entity.id
_entity.type
_entity.pdbx_description
1 polymer ?
#
loop_
_entity_poly.entity_id
_entity_poly.type
_entity_poly.pdbx_seq_one_letter_code
_entity_poly.pdbx_strand_id
1 'polypeptide(L)'
;MPTMDQVNAQIAALPHRYIFFTRKEIRALPEILDEREHILALTSGIVNRETWLAVCTEQRLLFINRGMLFGLRQVQMPLSRVQSIDHGYGIFYGFIRAWDGMEYFTLQTVLRSSIDPFVQTVQHWMARATRPPAPIQPAAAPAMDLASQLERLAALRDHGTLTQEEFEAQKKKLLAG
;
A
#
# COMPACT_ATOMS: atom_id res chain seq x y z
N MET A 1 0.37 -15.03 9.29
CA MET A 1 0.50 -15.36 7.85
C MET A 1 -0.89 -15.51 7.22
N PRO A 2 -1.13 -15.07 5.97
CA PRO A 2 -2.40 -15.33 5.29
C PRO A 2 -2.54 -16.81 4.93
N THR A 3 -3.76 -17.31 4.81
CA THR A 3 -4.02 -18.68 4.35
C THR A 3 -3.81 -18.80 2.83
N MET A 4 -3.61 -20.03 2.34
CA MET A 4 -3.49 -20.28 0.90
C MET A 4 -4.76 -19.83 0.14
N ASP A 5 -5.93 -19.99 0.74
CA ASP A 5 -7.21 -19.56 0.14
C ASP A 5 -7.30 -18.04 0.05
N GLN A 6 -6.82 -17.32 1.07
CA GLN A 6 -6.73 -15.86 1.04
C GLN A 6 -5.78 -15.39 -0.06
N VAL A 7 -4.60 -16.00 -0.20
CA VAL A 7 -3.65 -15.69 -1.28
C VAL A 7 -4.28 -15.94 -2.65
N ASN A 8 -4.91 -17.10 -2.85
CA ASN A 8 -5.58 -17.43 -4.11
C ASN A 8 -6.73 -16.46 -4.43
N ALA A 9 -7.51 -16.06 -3.43
CA ALA A 9 -8.59 -15.09 -3.59
C ALA A 9 -8.05 -13.72 -4.01
N GLN A 10 -6.98 -13.23 -3.36
CA GLN A 10 -6.33 -11.98 -3.74
C GLN A 10 -5.82 -12.03 -5.18
N ILE A 11 -5.11 -13.10 -5.56
CA ILE A 11 -4.61 -13.30 -6.92
C ILE A 11 -5.75 -13.36 -7.94
N ALA A 12 -6.86 -14.02 -7.61
CA ALA A 12 -8.02 -14.12 -8.49
C ALA A 12 -8.73 -12.78 -8.71
N ALA A 13 -8.68 -11.87 -7.72
CA ALA A 13 -9.26 -10.53 -7.80
C ALA A 13 -8.39 -9.54 -8.60
N LEU A 14 -7.14 -9.88 -8.92
CA LEU A 14 -6.26 -8.98 -9.69
C LEU A 14 -6.77 -8.79 -11.14
N PRO A 15 -6.87 -7.54 -11.62
CA PRO A 15 -7.35 -7.26 -12.99
C PRO A 15 -6.39 -7.82 -14.05
N HIS A 16 -5.09 -7.84 -13.74
CA HIS A 16 -4.05 -8.40 -14.58
C HIS A 16 -3.21 -9.36 -13.74
N ARG A 17 -3.23 -10.63 -14.13
CA ARG A 17 -2.37 -11.67 -13.56
C ARG A 17 -1.68 -12.43 -14.68
N TYR A 18 -0.36 -12.46 -14.65
CA TYR A 18 0.40 -13.37 -15.47
C TYR A 18 1.22 -14.30 -14.57
N ILE A 19 0.86 -15.57 -14.63
CA ILE A 19 1.41 -16.63 -13.79
C ILE A 19 1.88 -17.74 -14.73
N PHE A 20 3.14 -17.69 -15.12
CA PHE A 20 3.75 -18.71 -15.97
C PHE A 20 4.71 -19.56 -15.14
N PHE A 21 4.35 -20.83 -14.97
CA PHE A 21 5.14 -21.83 -14.23
C PHE A 21 5.53 -21.48 -12.79
N THR A 22 4.98 -20.41 -12.21
CA THR A 22 5.30 -19.93 -10.85
C THR A 22 4.40 -20.48 -9.73
N ARG A 23 3.78 -21.66 -9.93
CA ARG A 23 2.88 -22.27 -8.93
C ARG A 23 3.56 -22.63 -7.61
N LYS A 24 4.88 -22.84 -7.62
CA LYS A 24 5.65 -23.20 -6.42
C LYS A 24 5.93 -21.97 -5.58
N GLU A 25 6.23 -20.86 -6.24
CA GLU A 25 6.46 -19.54 -5.68
C GLU A 25 5.18 -19.01 -5.05
N ILE A 26 4.03 -19.13 -5.73
CA ILE A 26 2.73 -18.74 -5.18
C ILE A 26 2.40 -19.52 -3.91
N ARG A 27 2.69 -20.83 -3.88
CA ARG A 27 2.50 -21.66 -2.68
C ARG A 27 3.42 -21.29 -1.51
N ALA A 28 4.49 -20.54 -1.76
CA ALA A 28 5.35 -20.03 -0.71
C ALA A 28 4.83 -18.70 -0.12
N LEU A 29 3.94 -17.99 -0.81
CA LEU A 29 3.45 -16.68 -0.37
C LEU A 29 2.83 -16.65 1.03
N PRO A 30 2.02 -17.64 1.47
CA PRO A 30 1.53 -17.70 2.84
C PRO A 30 2.65 -17.58 3.89
N GLU A 31 3.78 -18.26 3.68
CA GLU A 31 4.90 -18.27 4.62
C GLU A 31 5.74 -16.98 4.56
N ILE A 32 5.62 -16.19 3.48
CA ILE A 32 6.43 -15.00 3.21
C ILE A 32 5.68 -13.71 3.59
N LEU A 33 4.37 -13.68 3.34
CA LEU A 33 3.53 -12.49 3.51
C LEU A 33 3.05 -12.34 4.96
N ASP A 34 3.00 -11.10 5.43
CA ASP A 34 2.36 -10.77 6.69
C ASP A 34 0.82 -10.81 6.57
N GLU A 35 0.11 -10.92 7.69
CA GLU A 35 -1.37 -11.05 7.70
C GLU A 35 -2.10 -9.85 7.10
N ARG A 36 -1.48 -8.67 7.19
CA ARG A 36 -2.03 -7.40 6.71
C ARG A 36 -1.41 -6.94 5.39
N GLU A 37 -0.57 -7.78 4.79
CA GLU A 37 0.09 -7.49 3.53
C GLU A 37 -0.76 -8.08 2.39
N HIS A 38 -1.20 -7.24 1.45
CA HIS A 38 -2.01 -7.68 0.32
C HIS A 38 -1.22 -7.63 -0.98
N ILE A 39 -1.53 -8.58 -1.87
CA ILE A 39 -0.95 -8.66 -3.20
C ILE A 39 -1.70 -7.68 -4.10
N LEU A 40 -1.00 -6.68 -4.60
CA LEU A 40 -1.55 -5.61 -5.43
C LEU A 40 -1.32 -5.85 -6.92
N ALA A 41 -0.20 -6.49 -7.25
CA ALA A 41 0.12 -6.92 -8.60
C ALA A 41 1.11 -8.08 -8.54
N LEU A 42 1.08 -8.91 -9.58
CA LEU A 42 2.08 -9.96 -9.77
C LEU A 42 2.37 -10.19 -11.25
N THR A 43 3.59 -10.63 -11.52
CA THR A 43 4.01 -11.08 -12.85
C THR A 43 5.10 -12.14 -12.69
N SER A 44 5.43 -12.82 -13.78
CA SER A 44 6.45 -13.86 -13.79
C SER A 44 7.43 -13.68 -14.93
N GLY A 45 8.67 -14.08 -14.69
CA GLY A 45 9.73 -14.07 -15.67
C GLY A 45 10.78 -15.13 -15.37
N ILE A 46 11.90 -15.05 -16.06
CA ILE A 46 13.01 -16.00 -15.98
C ILE A 46 14.30 -15.22 -15.69
N VAL A 47 15.08 -15.71 -14.73
CA VAL A 47 16.44 -15.21 -14.44
C VAL A 47 17.34 -16.43 -14.31
N ASN A 48 18.46 -16.47 -15.02
CA ASN A 48 19.42 -17.59 -14.98
C ASN A 48 18.77 -18.98 -15.21
N ARG A 49 17.81 -19.07 -16.15
CA ARG A 49 17.01 -20.28 -16.48
C ARG A 49 16.05 -20.74 -15.39
N GLU A 50 15.84 -19.94 -14.36
CA GLU A 50 14.93 -20.24 -13.26
C GLU A 50 13.72 -19.32 -13.31
N THR A 51 12.56 -19.82 -12.90
CA THR A 51 11.30 -19.05 -12.88
C THR A 51 11.25 -18.17 -11.65
N TRP A 52 10.97 -16.89 -11.84
CA TRP A 52 10.82 -15.94 -10.73
C TRP A 52 9.41 -15.32 -10.79
N LEU A 53 8.78 -15.25 -9.62
CA LEU A 53 7.55 -14.52 -9.40
C LEU A 53 7.90 -13.14 -8.82
N ALA A 54 7.48 -12.07 -9.49
CA ALA A 54 7.50 -10.74 -8.91
C ALA A 54 6.13 -10.43 -8.30
N VAL A 55 6.11 -9.92 -7.08
CA VAL A 55 4.90 -9.56 -6.34
C VAL A 55 5.08 -8.16 -5.77
N CYS A 56 4.12 -7.28 -6.02
CA CYS A 56 4.03 -5.98 -5.37
C CYS A 56 2.97 -6.04 -4.26
N THR A 57 3.35 -5.57 -3.08
CA THR A 57 2.44 -5.38 -1.93
C THR A 57 2.44 -3.91 -1.50
N GLU A 58 1.64 -3.54 -0.51
CA GLU A 58 1.63 -2.16 0.01
C GLU A 58 2.96 -1.75 0.66
N GLN A 59 3.80 -2.74 1.00
CA GLN A 59 5.02 -2.53 1.77
C GLN A 59 6.29 -2.68 0.93
N ARG A 60 6.32 -3.64 0.01
CA ARG A 60 7.55 -4.05 -0.68
C ARG A 60 7.30 -4.67 -2.05
N LEU A 61 8.36 -4.65 -2.85
CA LEU A 61 8.50 -5.45 -4.06
C LEU A 61 9.27 -6.73 -3.73
N LEU A 62 8.67 -7.88 -4.05
CA LEU A 62 9.20 -9.21 -3.78
C LEU A 62 9.54 -9.91 -5.09
N PHE A 63 10.72 -10.50 -5.19
CA PHE A 63 11.09 -11.44 -6.25
C PHE A 63 11.37 -12.79 -5.62
N ILE A 64 10.58 -13.80 -5.98
CA ILE A 64 10.57 -15.11 -5.35
C ILE A 64 10.89 -16.17 -6.38
N ASN A 65 11.80 -17.07 -6.05
CA ASN A 65 12.05 -18.29 -6.80
C ASN A 65 12.02 -19.48 -5.85
N ARG A 66 11.37 -20.57 -6.28
CA ARG A 66 11.36 -21.83 -5.54
C ARG A 66 11.94 -22.93 -6.42
N GLY A 67 13.27 -22.92 -6.50
CA GLY A 67 14.04 -23.93 -7.22
C GLY A 67 13.85 -25.33 -6.63
N MET A 68 13.95 -26.36 -7.47
CA MET A 68 13.77 -27.76 -7.03
C MET A 68 14.95 -28.27 -6.17
N LEU A 69 16.14 -27.69 -6.31
CA LEU A 69 17.37 -28.15 -5.65
C LEU A 69 17.85 -27.23 -4.52
N PHE A 70 17.67 -25.91 -4.67
CA PHE A 70 18.28 -24.91 -3.78
C PHE A 70 17.30 -24.25 -2.80
N GLY A 71 16.05 -24.71 -2.75
CA GLY A 71 15.02 -24.18 -1.85
C GLY A 71 14.44 -22.82 -2.28
N LEU A 72 13.87 -22.09 -1.32
CA LEU A 72 13.25 -20.79 -1.52
C LEU A 72 14.32 -19.69 -1.54
N ARG A 73 14.34 -18.89 -2.60
CA ARG A 73 15.12 -17.66 -2.69
C ARG A 73 14.21 -16.47 -2.84
N GLN A 74 14.57 -15.38 -2.18
CA GLN A 74 13.80 -14.15 -2.18
C GLN A 74 14.72 -12.94 -2.23
N VAL A 75 14.31 -11.94 -3.01
CA VAL A 75 14.84 -10.58 -2.98
C VAL A 75 13.68 -9.68 -2.62
N GLN A 76 13.86 -8.83 -1.62
CA GLN A 76 12.80 -7.96 -1.11
C GLN A 76 13.29 -6.53 -1.04
N MET A 77 12.54 -5.61 -1.65
CA MET A 77 12.85 -4.19 -1.66
C MET A 77 11.67 -3.43 -1.07
N PRO A 78 11.79 -2.82 0.13
CA PRO A 78 10.75 -1.95 0.66
C PRO A 78 10.43 -0.85 -0.34
N LEU A 79 9.15 -0.54 -0.55
CA LEU A 79 8.76 0.45 -1.56
C LEU A 79 9.32 1.84 -1.28
N SER A 80 9.58 2.18 -0.02
CA SER A 80 10.25 3.43 0.39
C SER A 80 11.73 3.50 0.01
N ARG A 81 12.36 2.36 -0.32
CA ARG A 81 13.75 2.26 -0.77
C ARG A 81 13.91 2.06 -2.27
N VAL A 82 12.86 1.57 -2.96
CA VAL A 82 12.88 1.44 -4.42
C VAL A 82 13.02 2.84 -5.03
N GLN A 83 14.09 3.08 -5.76
CA GLN A 83 14.36 4.40 -6.37
C GLN A 83 13.71 4.52 -7.73
N SER A 84 13.78 3.45 -8.53
CA SER A 84 13.16 3.38 -9.84
C SER A 84 12.77 1.95 -10.19
N ILE A 85 11.79 1.85 -11.08
CA ILE A 85 11.42 0.62 -11.77
C ILE A 85 11.41 0.90 -13.27
N ASP A 86 12.37 0.31 -13.96
CA ASP A 86 12.52 0.40 -15.41
C ASP A 86 11.92 -0.83 -16.07
N HIS A 87 11.51 -0.69 -17.32
CA HIS A 87 11.09 -1.83 -18.13
C HIS A 87 11.45 -1.60 -19.60
N GLY A 88 11.47 -2.67 -20.37
CA GLY A 88 11.65 -2.61 -21.81
C GLY A 88 10.96 -3.78 -22.49
N TYR A 89 10.68 -3.60 -23.78
CA TYR A 89 9.93 -4.58 -24.56
C TYR A 89 10.76 -5.14 -25.70
N GLY A 90 10.59 -6.43 -25.95
CA GLY A 90 10.74 -7.07 -27.24
C GLY A 90 9.38 -7.34 -27.87
N ILE A 91 9.36 -8.26 -28.85
CA ILE A 91 8.13 -8.58 -29.61
C ILE A 91 7.09 -9.26 -28.70
N PHE A 92 7.49 -10.32 -27.98
CA PHE A 92 6.59 -11.11 -27.12
C PHE A 92 6.89 -10.96 -25.62
N TYR A 93 8.15 -10.69 -25.29
CA TYR A 93 8.64 -10.61 -23.93
C TYR A 93 9.37 -9.30 -23.70
N GLY A 94 9.65 -8.99 -22.45
CA GLY A 94 10.48 -7.86 -22.06
C GLY A 94 11.19 -8.13 -20.75
N PHE A 95 11.58 -7.06 -20.07
CA PHE A 95 12.20 -7.12 -18.75
C PHE A 95 11.60 -6.05 -17.85
N ILE A 96 11.72 -6.29 -16.54
CA ILE A 96 11.46 -5.32 -15.47
C ILE A 96 12.72 -5.27 -14.62
N ARG A 97 13.19 -4.07 -14.29
CA ARG A 97 14.35 -3.85 -13.42
C ARG A 97 13.96 -2.91 -12.30
N ALA A 98 14.14 -3.34 -11.06
CA ALA A 98 13.94 -2.50 -9.88
C ALA A 98 15.30 -2.16 -9.25
N TRP A 99 15.48 -0.88 -8.89
CA TRP A 99 16.70 -0.35 -8.29
C TRP A 99 16.50 0.01 -6.81
N ASP A 100 17.45 -0.40 -5.97
CA ASP A 100 17.57 -0.05 -4.55
C ASP A 100 18.99 0.47 -4.32
N GLY A 101 19.19 1.77 -4.58
CA GLY A 101 20.52 2.36 -4.59
C GLY A 101 21.33 1.94 -5.81
N MET A 102 22.52 1.41 -5.54
CA MET A 102 23.44 0.92 -6.58
C MET A 102 23.15 -0.54 -6.96
N GLU A 103 22.34 -1.24 -6.17
CA GLU A 103 21.91 -2.59 -6.45
C GLU A 103 20.58 -2.60 -7.23
N TYR A 104 20.40 -3.63 -8.05
CA TYR A 104 19.17 -3.83 -8.79
C TYR A 104 18.86 -5.31 -8.98
N PHE A 105 17.58 -5.60 -9.18
CA PHE A 105 17.12 -6.90 -9.62
C PHE A 105 16.47 -6.77 -11.00
N THR A 106 16.91 -7.59 -11.96
CA THR A 106 16.30 -7.63 -13.29
C THR A 106 15.54 -8.95 -13.48
N LEU A 107 14.22 -8.85 -13.61
CA LEU A 107 13.37 -9.94 -14.07
C LEU A 107 13.33 -9.93 -15.60
N GLN A 108 13.89 -10.95 -16.24
CA GLN A 108 13.90 -11.07 -17.71
C GLN A 108 12.76 -11.97 -18.20
N THR A 109 12.55 -12.02 -19.51
CA THR A 109 11.53 -12.89 -20.16
C THR A 109 10.14 -12.72 -19.53
N VAL A 110 9.76 -11.48 -19.22
CA VAL A 110 8.43 -11.14 -18.72
C VAL A 110 7.48 -11.05 -19.90
N LEU A 111 6.27 -11.62 -19.82
CA LEU A 111 5.31 -11.49 -20.91
C LEU A 111 4.99 -10.00 -21.14
N ARG A 112 5.07 -9.56 -22.40
CA ARG A 112 4.89 -8.14 -22.75
C ARG A 112 3.60 -7.54 -22.17
N SER A 113 2.49 -8.28 -22.23
CA SER A 113 1.19 -7.81 -21.78
C SER A 113 1.05 -7.68 -20.25
N SER A 114 1.98 -8.21 -19.46
CA SER A 114 1.96 -8.10 -17.99
C SER A 114 2.96 -7.09 -17.43
N ILE A 115 3.78 -6.47 -18.28
CA ILE A 115 4.78 -5.48 -17.86
C ILE A 115 4.09 -4.22 -17.35
N ASP A 116 3.29 -3.57 -18.19
CA ASP A 116 2.71 -2.25 -17.86
C ASP A 116 1.79 -2.29 -16.64
N PRO A 117 0.84 -3.26 -16.54
CA PRO A 117 -0.01 -3.33 -15.36
C PRO A 117 0.81 -3.47 -14.08
N PHE A 118 1.85 -4.30 -14.11
CA PHE A 118 2.71 -4.51 -12.95
C PHE A 118 3.51 -3.26 -12.60
N VAL A 119 4.20 -2.66 -13.58
CA VAL A 119 5.05 -1.49 -13.38
C VAL A 119 4.22 -0.29 -12.90
N GLN A 120 3.05 -0.06 -13.48
CA GLN A 120 2.15 1.02 -13.07
C GLN A 120 1.67 0.85 -11.62
N THR A 121 1.30 -0.37 -11.21
CA THR A 121 0.94 -0.64 -9.81
C THR A 121 2.13 -0.37 -8.88
N VAL A 122 3.33 -0.85 -9.22
CA VAL A 122 4.53 -0.60 -8.40
C VAL A 122 4.79 0.90 -8.28
N GLN A 123 4.79 1.65 -9.38
CA GLN A 123 5.02 3.09 -9.38
C GLN A 123 3.97 3.84 -8.54
N HIS A 124 2.69 3.46 -8.65
CA HIS A 124 1.61 4.03 -7.84
C HIS A 124 1.90 3.86 -6.33
N TRP A 125 2.33 2.67 -5.92
CA TRP A 125 2.59 2.38 -4.51
C TRP A 125 3.92 2.91 -4.00
N MET A 126 4.95 2.99 -4.85
CA MET A 126 6.19 3.73 -4.55
C MET A 126 5.88 5.19 -4.22
N ALA A 127 5.07 5.87 -5.05
CA ALA A 127 4.71 7.27 -4.80
C ALA A 127 3.97 7.48 -3.47
N ARG A 128 3.17 6.48 -3.05
CA ARG A 128 2.48 6.51 -1.75
C ARG A 128 3.44 6.26 -0.57
N ALA A 129 4.40 5.35 -0.74
CA ALA A 129 5.37 5.02 0.30
C ALA A 129 6.38 6.15 0.57
N THR A 130 6.71 6.94 -0.46
CA THR A 130 7.65 8.08 -0.33
C THR A 130 6.94 9.38 0.02
N ARG A 131 5.59 9.42 -0.01
CA ARG A 131 4.86 10.61 0.41
C ARG A 131 5.09 10.83 1.90
N PRO A 132 5.62 12.00 2.34
CA PRO A 132 5.67 12.31 3.75
C PRO A 132 4.25 12.20 4.33
N PRO A 133 4.08 11.72 5.58
CA PRO A 133 2.77 11.74 6.21
C PRO A 133 2.21 13.14 6.04
N ALA A 134 0.98 13.23 5.53
CA ALA A 134 0.34 14.53 5.37
C ALA A 134 0.50 15.29 6.68
N PRO A 135 0.93 16.57 6.66
CA PRO A 135 0.97 17.35 7.88
C PRO A 135 -0.38 17.16 8.54
N ILE A 136 -0.35 16.77 9.81
CA ILE A 136 -1.53 16.67 10.64
C ILE A 136 -2.09 18.09 10.65
N GLN A 137 -2.98 18.40 9.72
CA GLN A 137 -3.79 19.60 9.84
C GLN A 137 -4.52 19.36 11.15
N PRO A 138 -4.34 20.22 12.18
CA PRO A 138 -5.20 20.13 13.34
C PRO A 138 -6.61 20.11 12.77
N ALA A 139 -7.35 19.04 13.06
CA ALA A 139 -8.73 18.93 12.63
C ALA A 139 -9.37 20.28 12.93
N ALA A 140 -9.89 20.96 11.90
CA ALA A 140 -10.68 22.15 12.11
C ALA A 140 -11.67 21.78 13.22
N ALA A 141 -11.57 22.49 14.36
CA ALA A 141 -12.32 22.16 15.56
C ALA A 141 -13.76 21.87 15.13
N PRO A 142 -14.32 20.70 15.45
CA PRO A 142 -15.59 20.32 14.90
C PRO A 142 -16.61 21.35 15.36
N ALA A 143 -17.32 21.97 14.42
CA ALA A 143 -18.44 22.87 14.71
C ALA A 143 -19.52 22.22 15.61
N MET A 144 -19.46 20.89 15.83
CA MET A 144 -20.22 20.16 16.85
C MET A 144 -19.90 20.57 18.30
N ASP A 145 -18.72 21.13 18.59
CA ASP A 145 -18.35 21.55 19.96
C ASP A 145 -19.02 22.89 20.32
N LEU A 146 -19.13 23.83 19.38
CA LEU A 146 -19.76 25.13 19.62
C LEU A 146 -21.25 24.99 19.97
N ALA A 147 -21.99 24.17 19.21
CA ALA A 147 -23.42 23.94 19.48
C ALA A 147 -23.63 23.28 20.86
N SER A 148 -22.81 22.27 21.20
CA SER A 148 -22.86 21.58 22.49
C SER A 148 -22.48 22.49 23.67
N GLN A 149 -21.52 23.40 23.47
CA GLN A 149 -21.12 24.40 24.48
C GLN A 149 -22.20 25.47 24.69
N LEU A 150 -22.89 25.88 23.63
CA LEU A 150 -24.04 26.79 23.71
C LEU A 150 -25.22 26.14 24.45
N GLU A 151 -25.49 24.85 24.24
CA GLU A 151 -26.53 24.10 24.96
C GLU A 151 -26.22 23.98 26.46
N ARG A 152 -24.95 23.70 26.83
CA ARG A 152 -24.54 23.65 28.25
C ARG A 152 -24.66 25.01 28.93
N LEU A 153 -24.29 26.10 28.25
CA LEU A 153 -24.47 27.45 28.79
C LEU A 153 -25.95 27.79 28.99
N ALA A 154 -26.83 27.38 28.07
CA ALA A 154 -28.27 27.61 28.20
C ALA A 154 -28.83 26.83 29.41
N ALA A 155 -28.42 25.57 29.58
CA ALA A 155 -28.82 24.76 30.72
C ALA A 155 -28.37 25.35 32.06
N LEU A 156 -27.14 25.88 32.16
CA LEU A 156 -26.62 26.50 33.38
C LEU A 156 -27.34 27.82 33.74
N ARG A 157 -27.82 28.57 32.74
CA ARG A 157 -28.71 29.72 32.96
C ARG A 157 -30.07 29.26 33.47
N ASP A 158 -30.66 28.26 32.84
CA ASP A 158 -32.00 27.77 33.18
C ASP A 158 -32.06 27.12 34.57
N HIS A 159 -30.93 26.56 35.04
CA HIS A 159 -30.75 26.09 36.42
C HIS A 159 -30.50 27.21 37.45
N GLY A 160 -30.45 28.48 37.04
CA GLY A 160 -30.26 29.64 37.93
C GLY A 160 -28.83 29.81 38.45
N THR A 161 -27.87 29.04 37.92
CA THR A 161 -26.44 29.13 38.28
C THR A 161 -25.68 30.24 37.55
N LEU A 162 -26.25 30.79 36.47
CA LEU A 162 -25.71 31.95 35.74
C LEU A 162 -26.79 33.03 35.63
N THR A 163 -26.40 34.27 35.84
CA THR A 163 -27.25 35.42 35.54
C THR A 163 -27.33 35.66 34.03
N GLN A 164 -28.38 36.37 33.58
CA GLN A 164 -28.60 36.66 32.16
C GLN A 164 -27.41 37.42 31.53
N GLU A 165 -26.80 38.32 32.27
CA GLU A 165 -25.65 39.13 31.83
C GLU A 165 -24.38 38.28 31.65
N GLU A 166 -24.13 37.33 32.56
CA GLU A 166 -23.00 36.40 32.48
C GLU A 166 -23.14 35.41 31.32
N PHE A 167 -24.37 34.95 31.04
CA PHE A 167 -24.67 34.10 29.90
C PHE A 167 -24.38 34.82 28.57
N GLU A 168 -24.81 36.06 28.41
CA GLU A 168 -24.61 36.84 27.18
C GLU A 168 -23.12 37.16 26.92
N ALA A 169 -22.36 37.45 27.98
CA ALA A 169 -20.92 37.68 27.89
C ALA A 169 -20.16 36.43 27.41
N GLN A 170 -20.49 35.24 27.94
CA GLN A 170 -19.84 33.99 27.53
C GLN A 170 -20.27 33.53 26.13
N LYS A 171 -21.54 33.70 25.77
CA LYS A 171 -22.06 33.39 24.42
C LYS A 171 -21.36 34.21 23.34
N LYS A 172 -21.18 35.53 23.56
CA LYS A 172 -20.44 36.40 22.62
C LYS A 172 -18.98 35.98 22.48
N LYS A 173 -18.34 35.58 23.59
CA LYS A 173 -16.94 35.13 23.58
C LYS A 173 -16.76 33.83 22.81
N LEU A 174 -17.72 32.90 22.89
CA LEU A 174 -17.72 31.65 22.13
C LEU A 174 -18.01 31.85 20.64
N LEU A 175 -18.88 32.79 20.27
CA LEU A 175 -19.22 33.07 18.86
C LEU A 175 -18.18 33.94 18.13
N ALA A 176 -17.27 34.58 18.85
CA ALA A 176 -16.25 35.48 18.30
C ALA A 176 -14.85 34.83 18.19
N GLY A 177 -14.70 33.58 18.62
CA GLY A 177 -13.52 32.74 18.38
C GLY A 177 -13.74 31.78 17.22
#